data_AF-A0A1H9B8A2-F1
#
_entry.id   AF-A0A1H9B8A2-F1
#
_cell.length_a   1.000
_cell.length_b   1.000
_cell.length_c   1.000
_cell.angle_alpha   90.00
_cell.angle_beta   90.00
_cell.angle_gamma   90.00
#
_symmetry.space_group_name_H-M   'P 1'
#
loop_
_entity.id
_entity.type
_entity.pdbx_description
1 polymer ?
#
loop_
_entity_poly.entity_id
_entity_poly.type
_entity_poly.pdbx_seq_one_letter_code
_entity_poly.pdbx_strand_id
1 'polypeptide(L)'
;MALCDYLKNPSERKECMTEHIIKIIYGNLKWPPLARESCVEGMAVISFAVTETGVLEDFKIVRDPGAGTGEEALRVVKLLAEETGPWHPGTAGPDRKPVRVQYNMPVKFKLR
;
A
#
# COMPACT_ATOMS: atom_id res chain seq x y z
N MET A 1 6.46 13.98 -11.51
CA MET A 1 7.84 13.72 -11.04
C MET A 1 7.70 12.68 -9.96
N ALA A 2 8.10 11.42 -10.21
CA ALA A 2 7.87 10.37 -9.22
C ALA A 2 8.74 10.65 -8.00
N LEU A 3 8.15 10.42 -6.83
CA LEU A 3 8.81 10.62 -5.56
C LEU A 3 10.10 9.78 -5.53
N CYS A 4 11.24 10.41 -5.19
CA CYS A 4 12.56 9.77 -5.09
C CYS A 4 13.29 9.47 -6.42
N ASP A 5 12.80 9.90 -7.59
CA ASP A 5 13.47 9.66 -8.89
C ASP A 5 14.86 10.31 -9.04
N TYR A 6 15.17 11.32 -8.23
CA TYR A 6 16.48 11.99 -8.24
C TYR A 6 17.60 11.11 -7.65
N LEU A 7 17.25 10.03 -6.94
CA LEU A 7 18.22 9.10 -6.36
C LEU A 7 18.72 8.11 -7.43
N LYS A 8 20.01 8.16 -7.74
CA LYS A 8 20.63 7.30 -8.77
C LYS A 8 20.70 5.83 -8.35
N ASN A 9 20.78 5.57 -7.04
CA ASN A 9 20.95 4.21 -6.51
C ASN A 9 19.59 3.52 -6.34
N PRO A 10 19.43 2.27 -6.84
CA PRO A 10 18.17 1.54 -6.76
C PRO A 10 17.77 1.17 -5.33
N SER A 11 18.72 0.95 -4.43
CA SER A 11 18.44 0.66 -3.02
C SER A 11 17.89 1.88 -2.28
N GLU A 12 18.53 3.04 -2.47
CA GLU A 12 18.08 4.30 -1.83
C GLU A 12 16.70 4.74 -2.32
N ARG A 13 16.39 4.51 -3.61
CA ARG A 13 15.03 4.74 -4.14
C ARG A 13 13.97 3.91 -3.44
N LYS A 14 14.25 2.62 -3.20
CA LYS A 14 13.33 1.73 -2.49
C LYS A 14 13.10 2.20 -1.06
N GLU A 15 14.16 2.60 -0.37
CA GLU A 15 14.07 3.08 1.01
C GLU A 15 13.28 4.39 1.12
N CYS A 16 13.59 5.37 0.27
CA CYS A 16 12.87 6.65 0.22
C CYS A 16 11.37 6.48 -0.08
N MET A 17 11.02 5.59 -1.02
CA MET A 17 9.63 5.28 -1.34
C MET A 17 8.91 4.56 -0.20
N THR A 18 9.59 3.58 0.42
CA THR A 18 9.04 2.84 1.56
C THR A 18 8.75 3.77 2.74
N GLU A 19 9.68 4.66 3.07
CA GLU A 19 9.53 5.65 4.15
C GLU A 19 8.34 6.58 3.92
N HIS A 20 8.15 7.05 2.69
CA HIS A 20 7.04 7.96 2.37
C HIS A 20 5.69 7.25 2.41
N ILE A 21 5.63 6.02 1.89
CA ILE A 21 4.43 5.18 1.97
C ILE A 21 4.04 4.95 3.44
N ILE A 22 5.00 4.60 4.28
CA ILE A 22 4.78 4.41 5.72
C ILE A 22 4.22 5.70 6.34
N LYS A 23 4.81 6.86 6.04
CA LYS A 23 4.34 8.15 6.56
C LYS A 23 2.91 8.46 6.14
N ILE A 24 2.55 8.25 4.88
CA ILE A 24 1.17 8.48 4.40
C ILE A 24 0.20 7.52 5.07
N ILE A 25 0.55 6.22 5.12
CA ILE A 25 -0.29 5.20 5.71
C ILE A 25 -0.54 5.53 7.18
N TYR A 26 0.50 5.57 8.01
CA TYR A 26 0.33 5.77 9.46
C TYR A 26 -0.06 7.20 9.83
N GLY A 27 0.18 8.19 8.97
CA GLY A 27 -0.31 9.56 9.15
C GLY A 27 -1.81 9.70 8.90
N ASN A 28 -2.39 8.86 8.02
CA ASN A 28 -3.82 8.85 7.72
C ASN A 28 -4.59 7.71 8.37
N LEU A 29 -3.91 6.75 9.00
CA LEU A 29 -4.50 5.57 9.63
C LEU A 29 -5.30 5.98 10.87
N LYS A 30 -6.60 5.68 10.86
CA LYS A 30 -7.50 5.91 11.99
C LYS A 30 -7.85 4.58 12.64
N TRP A 31 -7.50 4.42 13.90
CA TRP A 31 -7.89 3.21 14.64
C TRP A 31 -9.42 3.19 14.84
N PRO A 32 -10.16 2.20 14.31
CA PRO A 32 -11.61 2.13 14.48
C PRO A 32 -12.01 2.01 15.95
N PRO A 33 -13.03 2.72 16.45
CA PRO A 33 -13.41 2.68 17.86
C PRO A 33 -13.68 1.25 18.35
N LEU A 34 -14.38 0.44 17.56
CA LEU A 34 -14.62 -0.99 17.84
C LEU A 34 -13.34 -1.79 18.04
N ALA A 35 -12.31 -1.56 17.21
CA ALA A 35 -11.02 -2.24 17.32
C ALA A 35 -10.26 -1.79 18.57
N ARG A 36 -10.46 -0.55 19.03
CA ARG A 36 -9.86 -0.03 20.25
C ARG A 36 -10.53 -0.58 21.50
N GLU A 37 -11.86 -0.65 21.50
CA GLU A 37 -12.67 -1.19 22.61
C GLU A 37 -12.46 -2.70 22.78
N SER A 38 -12.35 -3.41 21.65
CA SER A 38 -12.19 -4.87 21.63
C SER A 38 -10.74 -5.33 21.70
N CYS A 39 -9.78 -4.40 21.87
CA CYS A 39 -8.33 -4.67 21.85
C CYS A 39 -7.89 -5.54 20.66
N VAL A 40 -8.47 -5.30 19.49
CA VAL A 40 -8.19 -6.08 18.28
C VAL A 40 -6.87 -5.63 17.70
N GLU A 41 -5.90 -6.53 17.71
CA GLU A 41 -4.58 -6.34 17.13
C GLU A 41 -4.36 -7.32 15.99
N GLY A 42 -3.54 -6.92 15.02
CA GLY A 42 -3.20 -7.81 13.92
C GLY A 42 -2.68 -7.10 12.69
N MET A 43 -2.81 -7.79 11.56
CA MET A 43 -2.34 -7.31 10.27
C MET A 43 -3.45 -7.49 9.25
N ALA A 44 -3.95 -6.38 8.73
CA ALA A 44 -4.79 -6.38 7.55
C ALA A 44 -3.89 -6.47 6.32
N VAL A 45 -4.27 -7.26 5.33
CA VAL A 45 -3.53 -7.37 4.07
C VAL A 45 -4.47 -7.01 2.95
N ILE A 46 -4.10 -5.97 2.22
CA ILE A 46 -4.84 -5.48 1.06
C ILE A 46 -4.09 -5.93 -0.20
N SER A 47 -4.77 -6.67 -1.05
CA SER A 47 -4.30 -7.04 -2.37
C SER A 47 -4.82 -6.03 -3.40
N PHE A 48 -3.97 -5.58 -4.32
CA PHE A 48 -4.36 -4.71 -5.41
C PHE A 48 -3.50 -5.01 -6.65
N ALA A 49 -4.01 -4.67 -7.83
CA ALA A 49 -3.28 -4.82 -9.08
C ALA A 49 -2.73 -3.47 -9.54
N VAL A 50 -1.46 -3.43 -9.91
CA VAL A 50 -0.87 -2.30 -10.64
C VAL A 50 -0.94 -2.63 -12.12
N THR A 51 -1.65 -1.80 -12.88
CA THR A 51 -1.80 -1.92 -14.33
C THR A 51 -0.53 -1.50 -15.07
N GLU A 52 -0.48 -1.77 -16.37
CA GLU A 52 0.63 -1.39 -17.26
C GLU A 52 0.86 0.13 -17.33
N THR A 53 -0.17 0.93 -17.05
CA THR A 53 -0.12 2.40 -17.01
C THR A 53 0.28 2.95 -15.64
N GLY A 54 0.45 2.09 -14.63
CA GLY A 54 0.78 2.48 -13.27
C GLY A 54 -0.41 2.85 -12.39
N VAL A 55 -1.64 2.62 -12.87
CA VAL A 55 -2.87 2.82 -12.10
C VAL A 55 -3.12 1.60 -11.22
N LEU A 56 -3.55 1.84 -9.98
CA LEU A 56 -3.90 0.78 -9.02
C LEU A 56 -5.40 0.46 -9.13
N GLU A 57 -5.72 -0.82 -9.28
CA GLU A 57 -7.09 -1.33 -9.42
C GLU A 57 -7.27 -2.62 -8.60
N ASP A 58 -8.48 -3.17 -8.57
CA ASP A 58 -8.80 -4.44 -7.91
C ASP A 58 -8.42 -4.53 -6.43
N PHE A 59 -8.63 -3.46 -5.67
CA PHE A 59 -8.38 -3.47 -4.22
C PHE A 59 -9.30 -4.47 -3.51
N LYS A 60 -8.70 -5.46 -2.83
CA LYS A 60 -9.37 -6.54 -2.11
C LYS A 60 -8.74 -6.73 -0.75
N ILE A 61 -9.57 -6.95 0.27
CA ILE A 61 -9.10 -7.34 1.60
C ILE A 61 -8.88 -8.84 1.57
N VAL A 62 -7.62 -9.28 1.62
CA VAL A 62 -7.28 -10.73 1.66
C VAL A 62 -7.06 -11.23 3.08
N ARG A 63 -6.80 -10.31 4.03
CA ARG A 63 -6.73 -10.61 5.45
C ARG A 63 -7.28 -9.44 6.23
N ASP A 64 -8.15 -9.74 7.19
CA ASP A 64 -8.74 -8.75 8.09
C ASP A 64 -8.68 -9.28 9.54
N PRO A 65 -8.04 -8.57 10.48
CA PRO A 65 -8.12 -8.91 11.89
C PRO A 65 -9.51 -8.65 12.52
N GLY A 66 -10.38 -7.89 11.85
CA GLY A 66 -11.75 -7.60 12.26
C GLY A 66 -11.93 -6.22 12.89
N ALA A 67 -13.11 -5.98 13.47
CA ALA A 67 -13.47 -4.73 14.15
C ALA A 67 -13.29 -3.44 13.31
N GLY A 68 -13.45 -3.54 11.98
CA GLY A 68 -13.34 -2.43 11.03
C GLY A 68 -11.91 -2.10 10.58
N THR A 69 -10.91 -2.87 11.00
CA THR A 69 -9.50 -2.62 10.64
C THR A 69 -9.21 -2.89 9.17
N GLY A 70 -9.81 -3.92 8.57
CA GLY A 70 -9.71 -4.19 7.13
C GLY A 70 -10.29 -3.07 6.26
N GLU A 71 -11.44 -2.52 6.63
CA GLU A 71 -12.08 -1.41 5.91
C GLU A 71 -11.23 -0.14 5.97
N GLU A 72 -10.68 0.17 7.14
CA GLU A 72 -9.77 1.30 7.30
C GLU A 72 -8.48 1.10 6.51
N ALA A 73 -7.89 -0.10 6.54
CA ALA A 73 -6.70 -0.40 5.75
C ALA A 73 -6.97 -0.23 4.25
N LEU A 74 -8.14 -0.68 3.77
CA LEU A 74 -8.57 -0.50 2.39
C LEU A 74 -8.69 1.00 2.04
N ARG A 75 -9.29 1.81 2.92
CA ARG A 75 -9.43 3.26 2.73
C ARG A 75 -8.07 3.95 2.60
N VAL A 76 -7.14 3.64 3.48
CA VAL A 76 -5.79 4.23 3.49
C VAL A 76 -4.98 3.81 2.27
N VAL A 77 -5.08 2.54 1.85
CA VAL A 77 -4.39 2.06 0.63
C VAL A 77 -4.94 2.72 -0.63
N LYS A 78 -6.25 2.99 -0.70
CA LYS A 78 -6.84 3.77 -1.80
C LYS A 78 -6.36 5.22 -1.80
N LEU A 79 -6.33 5.87 -0.63
CA LEU A 79 -5.78 7.23 -0.50
C LEU A 79 -4.30 7.29 -0.93
N LEU A 80 -3.51 6.31 -0.50
CA LEU A 80 -2.11 6.19 -0.93
C LEU A 80 -2.01 6.09 -2.46
N ALA A 81 -2.86 5.28 -3.09
CA ALA A 81 -2.88 5.12 -4.54
C ALA A 81 -3.15 6.44 -5.28
N GLU A 82 -4.04 7.26 -4.74
CA GLU A 82 -4.37 8.59 -5.27
C GLU A 82 -3.23 9.60 -5.06
N GLU A 83 -2.59 9.59 -3.89
CA GLU A 83 -1.51 10.55 -3.55
C GLU A 83 -0.15 10.22 -4.19
N THR A 84 0.13 8.93 -4.41
CA THR A 84 1.45 8.46 -4.89
C THR A 84 1.42 7.92 -6.32
N GLY A 85 0.24 7.92 -6.97
CA GLY A 85 0.06 7.54 -8.36
C GLY A 85 0.73 8.52 -9.34
N PRO A 86 1.20 8.05 -10.51
CA PRO A 86 1.19 6.67 -11.00
C PRO A 86 2.38 5.83 -10.47
N TRP A 87 2.14 4.55 -10.19
CA TRP A 87 3.15 3.60 -9.73
C TRP A 87 3.94 2.98 -10.89
N HIS A 88 5.12 2.44 -10.60
CA HIS A 88 5.90 1.74 -11.62
C HIS A 88 5.28 0.36 -11.91
N PRO A 89 4.88 0.07 -13.16
CA PRO A 89 4.35 -1.24 -13.51
C PRO A 89 5.43 -2.32 -13.38
N GLY A 90 4.99 -3.56 -13.17
CA GLY A 90 5.86 -4.71 -13.34
C GLY A 90 6.34 -4.80 -14.78
N THR A 91 7.55 -5.29 -15.01
CA THR A 91 8.04 -5.59 -16.35
C THR A 91 8.37 -7.06 -16.46
N ALA A 92 7.99 -7.70 -17.56
CA ALA A 92 8.24 -9.12 -17.80
C ALA A 92 8.77 -9.39 -19.21
N GLY A 93 9.45 -10.52 -19.35
CA GLY A 93 10.02 -10.98 -20.61
C GLY A 93 11.35 -10.30 -20.99
N PRO A 94 11.98 -10.77 -22.09
CA PRO A 94 13.24 -10.23 -22.58
C PRO A 94 13.12 -8.76 -23.05
N ASP A 95 11.93 -8.37 -23.53
CA ASP A 95 11.65 -7.03 -24.06
C ASP A 95 11.23 -6.01 -22.99
N ARG A 96 11.17 -6.41 -21.70
CA ARG A 96 10.72 -5.57 -20.57
C ARG A 96 9.36 -4.89 -20.79
N LYS A 97 8.38 -5.64 -21.32
CA LYS A 97 7.03 -5.09 -21.53
C LYS A 97 6.37 -4.82 -20.17
N PRO A 98 5.65 -3.71 -20.00
CA PRO A 98 4.86 -3.49 -18.81
C PRO A 98 3.82 -4.60 -18.71
N VAL A 99 3.59 -5.11 -17.50
CA VAL A 99 2.60 -6.15 -17.23
C VAL A 99 1.83 -5.82 -15.97
N ARG A 100 0.55 -6.20 -15.96
CA ARG A 100 -0.28 -6.11 -14.77
C ARG A 100 0.25 -7.04 -13.68
N VAL A 101 0.53 -6.49 -12.51
CA VAL A 101 1.09 -7.24 -11.37
C VAL A 101 0.22 -7.06 -10.14
N GLN A 102 0.05 -8.13 -9.37
CA GLN A 102 -0.65 -8.08 -8.09
C GLN A 102 0.35 -7.84 -6.95
N TYR A 103 0.03 -6.88 -6.09
CA TYR A 103 0.75 -6.54 -4.88
C TYR A 103 -0.10 -6.81 -3.65
N ASN A 104 0.55 -7.18 -2.56
CA ASN A 104 -0.06 -7.38 -1.26
C ASN A 104 0.60 -6.43 -0.26
N MET A 105 -0.15 -5.45 0.24
CA MET A 105 0.32 -4.48 1.22
C MET A 105 -0.18 -4.86 2.61
N PRO A 106 0.72 -5.19 3.54
CA PRO A 106 0.35 -5.40 4.93
C PRO A 106 0.27 -4.09 5.72
N VAL A 107 -0.85 -3.88 6.40
CA VAL A 107 -1.09 -2.79 7.34
C VAL A 107 -1.21 -3.37 8.74
N LYS A 108 -0.29 -2.98 9.63
CA LYS A 108 -0.22 -3.51 11.00
C LYS A 108 -0.96 -2.59 11.96
N PHE A 109 -1.92 -3.15 12.68
CA PHE A 109 -2.61 -2.51 13.79
C PHE A 109 -2.03 -3.06 15.09
N LYS A 110 -1.30 -2.22 15.84
CA LYS A 110 -0.69 -2.59 17.11
C LYS A 110 -1.01 -1.55 18.18
N LEU A 111 -1.64 -1.99 19.26
CA LEU A 111 -2.00 -1.12 20.37
C LEU A 111 -0.69 -0.85 21.13
N ARG A 112 -0.36 0.43 21.33
CA ARG A 112 0.79 0.82 22.15
C ARG A 112 0.38 1.00 23.60
#